data_AF-A0A1V6FCR3-F1
#
_entry.id   AF-A0A1V6FCR3-F1
#
_cell.length_a   1.000
_cell.length_b   1.000
_cell.length_c   1.000
_cell.angle_alpha   90.00
_cell.angle_beta   90.00
_cell.angle_gamma   90.00
#
_symmetry.space_group_name_H-M   'P 1'
#
loop_
_entity.id
_entity.type
_entity.pdbx_description
1 polymer ?
#
loop_
_entity_poly.entity_id
_entity_poly.type
_entity_poly.pdbx_seq_one_letter_code
_entity_poly.pdbx_strand_id
1 'polypeptide(L)'
;MDKKQYIPINEEHFIRLLRLYKIPESQEDHILYELYNECVELLTLHHELFENIPYVTLDHQRLILLLIHDYDYRMRGLEFVKRQALLKDEKFRNTLISVVVDKYGSTAFFKYDSGTYLTQYSMEISTINVYLNFIMLKLPNIPRKNKSIELFAELLKNAFSYVQTITELIVRGFEKEALATWRSLHELEATLTLLTDQKVLVEYNQHILYALAFNKLIAKAEADKVFLEIKTKLKDLKLKSKDTKRFIEYGWLLKHKDFDVNVHKFNFRDGVQAIANMSDKRHVYQIASEVTHSSALTLFTKRYYYLNLVLDNLYSSFLTIEALFAELYVQNADKNENELYAITRAIYLDDIKLVRSRLSKA
;
A
#
# COMPACT_ATOMS: atom_id res chain seq x y z
N MET A 1 -20.28 -40.49 4.19
CA MET A 1 -19.79 -39.13 4.50
C MET A 1 -21.00 -38.28 4.77
N ASP A 2 -21.07 -37.61 5.91
CA ASP A 2 -22.18 -36.69 6.21
C ASP A 2 -22.35 -35.70 5.06
N LYS A 3 -23.59 -35.52 4.62
CA LYS A 3 -23.93 -34.47 3.65
C LYS A 3 -23.44 -33.16 4.25
N LYS A 4 -22.50 -32.51 3.58
CA LYS A 4 -21.85 -31.32 4.09
C LYS A 4 -22.80 -30.14 3.91
N GLN A 5 -23.67 -29.93 4.90
CA GLN A 5 -24.69 -28.88 4.88
C GLN A 5 -24.13 -27.60 5.50
N TYR A 6 -24.32 -26.47 4.84
CA TYR A 6 -24.10 -25.17 5.46
C TYR A 6 -25.35 -24.74 6.23
N ILE A 7 -25.17 -24.28 7.45
CA ILE A 7 -26.27 -23.85 8.33
C ILE A 7 -26.23 -22.33 8.41
N PRO A 8 -27.28 -21.60 8.01
CA PRO A 8 -27.31 -20.16 8.16
C PRO A 8 -27.19 -19.73 9.64
N ILE A 9 -26.57 -18.57 9.87
CA ILE A 9 -26.69 -17.93 11.19
C ILE A 9 -28.12 -17.40 11.37
N ASN A 10 -28.57 -17.25 12.61
CA ASN A 10 -29.89 -16.67 12.86
C ASN A 10 -29.95 -15.18 12.47
N GLU A 11 -31.18 -14.68 12.30
CA GLU A 11 -31.44 -13.31 11.87
C GLU A 11 -30.89 -12.25 12.83
N GLU A 12 -30.98 -12.49 14.14
CA GLU A 12 -30.45 -11.57 15.16
C GLU A 12 -28.94 -11.38 15.00
N HIS A 13 -28.19 -12.47 14.81
CA HIS A 13 -26.76 -12.44 14.57
C HIS A 13 -26.42 -11.80 13.22
N PHE A 14 -27.22 -12.06 12.18
CA PHE A 14 -27.07 -11.41 10.88
C PHE A 14 -27.21 -9.88 11.01
N ILE A 15 -28.29 -9.40 11.63
CA ILE A 15 -28.53 -7.97 11.85
C ILE A 15 -27.42 -7.36 12.71
N ARG A 16 -26.97 -8.07 13.76
CA ARG A 16 -25.85 -7.61 14.59
C ARG A 16 -24.57 -7.44 13.77
N LEU A 17 -24.29 -8.33 12.82
CA LEU A 17 -23.17 -8.17 11.89
C LEU A 17 -23.35 -6.94 10.99
N LEU A 18 -24.57 -6.68 10.48
CA LEU A 18 -24.82 -5.46 9.70
C LEU A 18 -24.43 -4.20 10.49
N ARG A 19 -24.82 -4.14 11.76
CA ARG A 19 -24.50 -3.01 12.65
C ARG A 19 -23.01 -2.93 12.97
N LEU A 20 -22.34 -4.07 13.16
CA LEU A 20 -20.88 -4.12 13.36
C LEU A 20 -20.12 -3.50 12.17
N TYR A 21 -20.59 -3.77 10.95
CA TYR A 21 -20.03 -3.20 9.72
C TYR A 21 -20.58 -1.81 9.36
N LYS A 22 -21.29 -1.16 10.29
CA LYS A 22 -21.81 0.22 10.16
C LYS A 22 -22.78 0.39 8.99
N ILE A 23 -23.50 -0.66 8.62
CA ILE A 23 -24.61 -0.54 7.69
C ILE A 23 -25.77 0.11 8.46
N PRO A 24 -26.46 1.13 7.91
CA PRO A 24 -27.60 1.75 8.58
C PRO A 24 -28.76 0.75 8.76
N GLU A 25 -29.57 0.97 9.79
CA GLU A 25 -30.81 0.23 9.96
C GLU A 25 -31.79 0.56 8.82
N SER A 26 -32.42 -0.47 8.27
CA SER A 26 -33.25 -0.34 7.09
C SER A 26 -34.45 -1.28 7.15
N GLN A 27 -35.56 -0.87 6.54
CA GLN A 27 -36.71 -1.76 6.28
C GLN A 27 -36.34 -2.96 5.39
N GLU A 28 -35.16 -2.95 4.78
CA GLU A 28 -34.65 -4.00 3.90
C GLU A 28 -33.85 -5.08 4.65
N ASP A 29 -33.59 -4.92 5.95
CA ASP A 29 -32.73 -5.85 6.73
C ASP A 29 -33.24 -7.30 6.70
N HIS A 30 -34.54 -7.51 6.87
CA HIS A 30 -35.16 -8.85 6.80
C HIS A 30 -35.03 -9.45 5.40
N ILE A 31 -35.19 -8.65 4.35
CA ILE A 31 -35.08 -9.13 2.97
C ILE A 31 -33.63 -9.51 2.67
N LEU A 32 -32.66 -8.76 3.18
CA LEU A 32 -31.26 -9.12 3.07
C LEU A 32 -30.93 -10.42 3.80
N TYR A 33 -31.61 -10.71 4.92
CA TYR A 33 -31.49 -11.98 5.61
C TYR A 33 -32.08 -13.15 4.80
N GLU A 34 -33.24 -12.96 4.15
CA GLU A 34 -33.81 -13.96 3.24
C GLU A 34 -32.87 -14.27 2.07
N LEU A 35 -32.37 -13.24 1.39
CA LEU A 35 -31.41 -13.39 0.30
C LEU A 35 -30.12 -14.11 0.75
N TYR A 36 -29.70 -13.83 1.98
CA TYR A 36 -28.55 -14.51 2.59
C TYR A 36 -28.82 -16.01 2.79
N ASN A 37 -30.00 -16.40 3.30
CA ASN A 37 -30.37 -17.81 3.44
C ASN A 37 -30.36 -18.52 2.09
N GLU A 38 -30.91 -17.89 1.05
CA GLU A 38 -30.89 -18.45 -0.31
C GLU A 38 -29.48 -18.61 -0.87
N CYS A 39 -28.56 -17.69 -0.56
CA CYS A 39 -27.15 -17.85 -0.91
C CYS A 39 -26.52 -19.08 -0.22
N VAL A 40 -26.85 -19.34 1.04
CA VAL A 40 -26.36 -20.51 1.79
C VAL A 40 -26.93 -21.81 1.22
N GLU A 41 -28.22 -21.81 0.85
CA GLU A 41 -28.88 -22.95 0.21
C GLU A 41 -28.23 -23.26 -1.14
N LEU A 42 -28.05 -22.25 -2.00
CA LEU A 42 -27.41 -22.43 -3.30
C LEU A 42 -25.96 -22.92 -3.16
N LEU A 43 -25.20 -22.41 -2.19
CA LEU A 43 -23.83 -22.87 -1.93
C LEU A 43 -23.78 -24.33 -1.47
N THR A 44 -24.78 -24.76 -0.69
CA THR A 44 -24.94 -26.16 -0.29
C THR A 44 -25.21 -27.04 -1.51
N LEU A 45 -26.14 -26.63 -2.38
CA LEU A 45 -26.42 -27.33 -3.64
C LEU A 45 -25.18 -27.42 -4.53
N HIS A 46 -24.39 -26.35 -4.66
CA HIS A 46 -23.13 -26.40 -5.41
C HIS A 46 -22.15 -27.46 -4.86
N HIS A 47 -22.01 -27.59 -3.53
CA HIS A 47 -21.13 -28.61 -2.94
C HIS A 47 -21.66 -30.03 -3.10
N GLU A 48 -23.00 -30.20 -3.12
CA GLU A 48 -23.61 -31.50 -3.39
C GLU A 48 -23.46 -31.91 -4.87
N LEU A 49 -23.51 -30.95 -5.80
CA LEU A 49 -23.46 -31.22 -7.24
C LEU A 49 -22.03 -31.40 -7.78
N PHE A 50 -21.04 -30.74 -7.19
CA PHE A 50 -19.66 -30.76 -7.70
C PHE A 50 -18.71 -31.47 -6.72
N GLU A 51 -18.46 -32.76 -6.96
CA GLU A 51 -17.60 -33.61 -6.11
C GLU A 51 -16.14 -33.12 -5.99
N ASN A 52 -15.68 -32.33 -6.95
CA ASN A 52 -14.30 -31.83 -7.02
C ASN A 52 -14.07 -30.51 -6.28
N ILE A 53 -15.08 -29.93 -5.63
CA ILE A 53 -14.92 -28.70 -4.84
C ILE A 53 -14.51 -29.06 -3.42
N PRO A 54 -13.35 -28.58 -2.92
CA PRO A 54 -12.97 -28.79 -1.53
C PRO A 54 -13.99 -28.11 -0.61
N TYR A 55 -14.52 -28.86 0.35
CA TYR A 55 -15.36 -28.25 1.37
C TYR A 55 -14.52 -27.37 2.29
N VAL A 56 -14.88 -26.09 2.40
CA VAL A 56 -14.38 -25.20 3.44
C VAL A 56 -15.54 -24.77 4.33
N THR A 57 -15.25 -24.58 5.61
CA THR A 57 -16.20 -23.99 6.54
C THR A 57 -16.74 -22.67 5.98
N LEU A 58 -18.05 -22.47 6.05
CA LEU A 58 -18.68 -21.25 5.57
C LEU A 58 -18.23 -20.06 6.41
N ASP A 59 -17.54 -19.13 5.77
CA ASP A 59 -17.28 -17.80 6.30
C ASP A 59 -18.52 -16.94 6.07
N HIS A 60 -19.41 -16.98 7.07
CA HIS A 60 -20.65 -16.21 7.09
C HIS A 60 -20.40 -14.71 6.89
N GLN A 61 -19.39 -14.15 7.54
CA GLN A 61 -19.10 -12.72 7.46
C GLN A 61 -18.74 -12.33 6.02
N ARG A 62 -17.88 -13.12 5.36
CA ARG A 62 -17.52 -12.89 3.96
C ARG A 62 -18.72 -12.98 3.02
N LEU A 63 -19.56 -14.01 3.15
CA LEU A 63 -20.74 -14.17 2.28
C LEU A 63 -21.73 -13.01 2.44
N ILE A 64 -22.00 -12.62 3.69
CA ILE A 64 -22.89 -11.51 4.04
C ILE A 64 -22.36 -10.19 3.44
N LEU A 65 -21.06 -9.90 3.62
CA LEU A 65 -20.45 -8.69 3.05
C LEU A 65 -20.51 -8.66 1.51
N LEU A 66 -20.28 -9.80 0.85
CA LEU A 66 -20.41 -9.89 -0.61
C LEU A 66 -21.84 -9.59 -1.07
N LEU A 67 -22.84 -10.16 -0.37
CA LEU A 67 -24.26 -9.91 -0.65
C LEU A 67 -24.59 -8.43 -0.54
N ILE A 68 -24.25 -7.81 0.59
CA ILE A 68 -24.59 -6.41 0.87
C ILE A 68 -23.93 -5.48 -0.15
N HIS A 69 -22.64 -5.67 -0.43
CA HIS A 69 -21.94 -4.82 -1.38
C HIS A 69 -22.49 -4.95 -2.81
N ASP A 70 -22.88 -6.17 -3.23
CA ASP A 70 -23.49 -6.36 -4.55
C ASP A 70 -24.90 -5.77 -4.62
N TYR A 71 -25.69 -5.98 -3.56
CA TYR A 71 -27.01 -5.39 -3.39
C TYR A 71 -26.96 -3.86 -3.44
N ASP A 72 -26.15 -3.23 -2.58
CA ASP A 72 -26.03 -1.76 -2.49
C ASP A 72 -25.55 -1.14 -3.79
N TYR A 73 -24.63 -1.81 -4.50
CA TYR A 73 -24.16 -1.34 -5.79
C TYR A 73 -25.29 -1.34 -6.83
N ARG A 74 -26.07 -2.42 -6.91
CA ARG A 74 -27.19 -2.55 -7.86
C ARG A 74 -28.36 -1.63 -7.53
N MET A 75 -28.58 -1.35 -6.25
CA MET A 75 -29.68 -0.50 -5.75
C MET A 75 -29.31 0.98 -5.61
N ARG A 76 -28.08 1.36 -5.99
CA ARG A 76 -27.57 2.72 -5.83
C ARG A 76 -28.41 3.73 -6.62
N GLY A 77 -28.87 4.78 -5.94
CA GLY A 77 -29.67 5.84 -6.55
C GLY A 77 -31.14 5.48 -6.80
N LEU A 78 -31.58 4.28 -6.40
CA LEU A 78 -32.98 3.88 -6.45
C LEU A 78 -33.70 4.19 -5.14
N GLU A 79 -34.93 4.69 -5.25
CA GLU A 79 -35.85 4.82 -4.12
C GLU A 79 -36.33 3.46 -3.63
N PHE A 80 -36.68 3.38 -2.35
CA PHE A 80 -37.11 2.15 -1.67
C PHE A 80 -38.17 1.36 -2.45
N VAL A 81 -39.21 2.02 -2.97
CA VAL A 81 -40.28 1.35 -3.73
C VAL A 81 -39.76 0.64 -4.98
N LYS A 82 -38.80 1.26 -5.69
CA LYS A 82 -38.18 0.66 -6.89
C LYS A 82 -37.26 -0.51 -6.52
N ARG A 83 -36.55 -0.41 -5.40
CA ARG A 83 -35.73 -1.51 -4.87
C ARG A 83 -36.59 -2.74 -4.55
N GLN A 84 -37.70 -2.52 -3.85
CA GLN A 84 -38.67 -3.57 -3.52
C GLN A 84 -39.27 -4.22 -4.78
N ALA A 85 -39.60 -3.44 -5.80
CA ALA A 85 -40.09 -3.97 -7.06
C ALA A 85 -39.05 -4.84 -7.78
N LEU A 86 -37.77 -4.44 -7.77
CA LEU A 86 -36.67 -5.24 -8.35
C LEU A 86 -36.43 -6.54 -7.59
N LEU A 87 -36.56 -6.53 -6.26
CA LEU A 87 -36.38 -7.75 -5.46
C LEU A 87 -37.48 -8.79 -5.69
N LYS A 88 -38.67 -8.34 -6.13
CA LYS A 88 -39.77 -9.23 -6.54
C LYS A 88 -39.59 -9.79 -7.96
N ASP A 89 -38.68 -9.24 -8.75
CA ASP A 89 -38.30 -9.82 -10.04
C ASP A 89 -37.40 -11.04 -9.78
N GLU A 90 -37.96 -12.24 -9.98
CA GLU A 90 -37.25 -13.51 -9.81
C GLU A 90 -35.94 -13.55 -10.59
N LYS A 91 -35.91 -12.97 -11.80
CA LYS A 91 -34.70 -12.97 -12.61
C LYS A 91 -33.60 -12.14 -11.94
N PHE A 92 -33.96 -10.97 -11.41
CA PHE A 92 -33.03 -10.12 -10.68
C PHE A 92 -32.54 -10.81 -9.41
N ARG A 93 -33.46 -11.34 -8.59
CA ARG A 93 -33.15 -12.05 -7.33
C ARG A 93 -32.21 -13.23 -7.56
N ASN A 94 -32.55 -14.10 -8.51
CA ASN A 94 -31.72 -15.26 -8.87
C ASN A 94 -30.33 -14.82 -9.39
N THR A 95 -30.26 -13.76 -10.20
CA THR A 95 -28.98 -13.23 -10.68
C THR A 95 -28.12 -12.71 -9.53
N LEU A 96 -28.71 -11.97 -8.58
CA LEU A 96 -27.99 -11.47 -7.41
C LEU A 96 -27.41 -12.62 -6.59
N ILE A 97 -28.24 -13.60 -6.24
CA ILE A 97 -27.84 -14.76 -5.43
C ILE A 97 -26.73 -15.56 -6.12
N SER A 98 -26.90 -15.93 -7.39
CA SER A 98 -25.89 -16.69 -8.14
C SER A 98 -24.56 -15.94 -8.22
N VAL A 99 -24.58 -14.64 -8.52
CA VAL A 99 -23.35 -13.84 -8.61
C VAL A 99 -22.65 -13.73 -7.26
N VAL A 100 -23.40 -13.60 -6.15
CA VAL A 100 -22.83 -13.56 -4.80
C VAL A 100 -22.17 -14.88 -4.43
N VAL A 101 -22.84 -16.00 -4.73
CA VAL A 101 -22.30 -17.36 -4.50
C VAL A 101 -21.05 -17.61 -5.36
N ASP A 102 -21.06 -17.21 -6.63
CA ASP A 102 -19.90 -17.34 -7.52
C ASP A 102 -18.72 -16.47 -7.04
N LYS A 103 -19.00 -15.23 -6.59
CA LYS A 103 -17.98 -14.36 -5.99
C LYS A 103 -17.39 -14.99 -4.74
N TYR A 104 -18.22 -15.50 -3.83
CA TYR A 104 -17.75 -16.22 -2.64
C TYR A 104 -16.88 -17.40 -3.07
N GLY A 105 -17.37 -18.21 -4.00
CA GLY A 105 -16.67 -19.39 -4.48
C GLY A 105 -15.33 -19.09 -5.16
N SER A 106 -15.24 -17.99 -5.91
CA SER A 106 -13.99 -17.55 -6.53
C SER A 106 -12.90 -17.18 -5.52
N THR A 107 -13.30 -16.74 -4.32
CA THR A 107 -12.37 -16.37 -3.24
C THR A 107 -12.11 -17.49 -2.23
N ALA A 108 -13.00 -18.48 -2.16
CA ALA A 108 -12.94 -19.58 -1.21
C ALA A 108 -12.42 -20.90 -1.83
N PHE A 109 -12.81 -21.23 -3.07
CA PHE A 109 -12.50 -22.52 -3.72
C PHE A 109 -11.71 -22.38 -5.03
N PHE A 110 -12.01 -21.37 -5.85
CA PHE A 110 -11.49 -21.27 -7.23
C PHE A 110 -10.46 -20.14 -7.41
N LYS A 111 -9.80 -19.73 -6.33
CA LYS A 111 -8.82 -18.64 -6.41
C LYS A 111 -7.68 -19.07 -7.32
N TYR A 112 -7.49 -18.36 -8.43
CA TYR A 112 -6.29 -18.51 -9.25
C TYR A 112 -5.08 -18.18 -8.38
N ASP A 113 -4.22 -19.18 -8.17
CA ASP A 113 -2.96 -19.05 -7.46
C ASP A 113 -1.83 -19.38 -8.44
N SER A 114 -0.99 -18.39 -8.73
CA SER A 114 0.22 -18.58 -9.55
C SER A 114 1.30 -19.38 -8.80
N GLY A 115 1.02 -19.79 -7.56
CA GLY A 115 1.96 -20.33 -6.60
C GLY A 115 2.65 -19.20 -5.84
N THR A 116 2.82 -19.38 -4.54
CA THR A 116 3.51 -18.42 -3.66
C THR A 116 4.73 -19.10 -3.04
N TYR A 117 5.87 -18.39 -3.00
CA TYR A 117 7.05 -18.91 -2.29
C TYR A 117 6.95 -18.68 -0.78
N LEU A 118 6.28 -17.60 -0.39
CA LEU A 118 6.12 -17.17 0.99
C LEU A 118 4.64 -16.95 1.29
N THR A 119 4.25 -17.30 2.52
CA THR A 119 2.95 -16.98 3.11
C THR A 119 3.09 -15.84 4.12
N GLN A 120 1.96 -15.31 4.59
CA GLN A 120 1.93 -14.32 5.69
C GLN A 120 2.57 -14.81 7.00
N TYR A 121 2.76 -16.12 7.16
CA TYR A 121 3.37 -16.74 8.33
C TYR A 121 4.88 -16.95 8.20
N SER A 122 5.45 -16.75 7.00
CA SER A 122 6.89 -16.90 6.77
C SER A 122 7.65 -15.85 7.59
N MET A 123 8.82 -16.19 8.12
CA MET A 123 9.58 -15.30 9.00
C MET A 123 9.98 -14.01 8.29
N GLU A 124 10.27 -14.10 6.99
CA GLU A 124 10.64 -12.98 6.11
C GLU A 124 9.53 -11.94 5.98
N ILE A 125 8.28 -12.34 6.18
CA ILE A 125 7.09 -11.49 6.05
C ILE A 125 6.54 -11.09 7.42
N SER A 126 6.30 -12.07 8.29
CA SER A 126 5.66 -11.86 9.59
C SER A 126 6.49 -10.92 10.48
N THR A 127 7.82 -11.08 10.52
CA THR A 127 8.72 -10.27 11.35
C THR A 127 8.65 -8.78 10.99
N ILE A 128 8.82 -8.46 9.70
CA ILE A 128 8.76 -7.08 9.22
C ILE A 128 7.36 -6.49 9.39
N ASN A 129 6.30 -7.29 9.18
CA ASN A 129 4.93 -6.80 9.31
C ASN A 129 4.52 -6.51 10.75
N VAL A 130 4.92 -7.33 11.72
CA VAL A 130 4.66 -7.05 13.14
C VAL A 130 5.32 -5.73 13.54
N TYR A 131 6.58 -5.53 13.16
CA TYR A 131 7.28 -4.31 13.54
C TYR A 131 6.77 -3.08 12.78
N LEU A 132 6.46 -3.23 11.50
CA LEU A 132 5.80 -2.21 10.68
C LEU A 132 4.48 -1.77 11.30
N ASN A 133 3.63 -2.70 11.73
CA ASN A 133 2.36 -2.38 12.38
C ASN A 133 2.59 -1.58 13.66
N PHE A 134 3.59 -1.94 14.46
CA PHE A 134 3.96 -1.17 15.64
C PHE A 134 4.38 0.26 15.26
N ILE A 135 5.25 0.44 14.27
CA ILE A 135 5.67 1.77 13.78
C ILE A 135 4.47 2.58 13.29
N MET A 136 3.60 1.97 12.48
CA MET A 136 2.41 2.61 11.91
C MET A 136 1.38 3.02 12.99
N LEU A 137 1.32 2.32 14.11
CA LEU A 137 0.51 2.71 15.28
C LEU A 137 1.12 3.91 16.03
N LYS A 138 2.44 4.06 16.02
CA LYS A 138 3.16 5.13 16.75
C LYS A 138 3.33 6.40 15.92
N LEU A 139 3.48 6.29 14.60
CA LEU A 139 3.72 7.42 13.70
C LEU A 139 2.69 8.56 13.81
N PRO A 140 1.36 8.30 13.94
CA PRO A 140 0.36 9.35 14.14
C PRO A 140 0.53 10.14 15.44
N ASN A 141 1.21 9.57 16.44
CA ASN A 141 1.37 10.19 17.76
C ASN A 141 2.50 11.22 17.80
N ILE A 142 3.29 11.36 16.73
CA ILE A 142 4.36 12.35 16.66
C ILE A 142 3.74 13.76 16.60
N PRO A 143 4.04 14.66 17.56
CA PRO A 143 3.55 16.03 17.55
C PRO A 143 3.94 16.79 16.26
N ARG A 144 2.95 17.24 15.50
CA ARG A 144 3.12 18.02 14.27
C ARG A 144 3.39 19.49 14.57
N LYS A 145 4.55 19.78 15.14
CA LYS A 145 4.90 21.14 15.64
C LYS A 145 5.05 22.18 14.52
N ASN A 146 5.35 21.75 13.29
CA ASN A 146 5.45 22.62 12.11
C ASN A 146 5.23 21.83 10.80
N LYS A 147 5.05 22.57 9.68
CA LYS A 147 4.83 21.99 8.35
C LYS A 147 5.96 21.08 7.86
N SER A 148 7.20 21.34 8.26
CA SER A 148 8.36 20.53 7.85
C SER A 148 8.37 19.16 8.53
N ILE A 149 8.10 19.11 9.84
CA ILE A 149 7.93 17.86 10.59
C ILE A 149 6.72 17.09 10.07
N GLU A 150 5.61 17.78 9.80
CA GLU A 150 4.42 17.17 9.22
C GLU A 150 4.72 16.52 7.86
N LEU A 151 5.39 17.25 6.95
CA LEU A 151 5.78 16.69 5.66
C LEU A 151 6.68 15.46 5.82
N PHE A 152 7.70 15.54 6.68
CA PHE A 152 8.63 14.44 6.90
C PHE A 152 7.90 13.20 7.46
N ALA A 153 6.96 13.39 8.39
CA ALA A 153 6.13 12.31 8.93
C ALA A 153 5.20 11.70 7.86
N GLU A 154 4.60 12.49 6.97
CA GLU A 154 3.80 11.97 5.85
C GLU A 154 4.65 11.19 4.83
N LEU A 155 5.89 11.63 4.57
CA LEU A 155 6.84 10.89 3.74
C LEU A 155 7.21 9.55 4.38
N LEU A 156 7.47 9.51 5.70
CA LEU A 156 7.68 8.25 6.43
C LEU A 156 6.47 7.33 6.33
N LYS A 157 5.25 7.85 6.51
CA LYS A 157 4.00 7.09 6.39
C LYS A 157 3.87 6.44 5.02
N ASN A 158 4.18 7.19 3.96
CA ASN A 158 4.18 6.67 2.59
C ASN A 158 5.24 5.57 2.41
N ALA A 159 6.43 5.75 2.99
CA ALA A 159 7.51 4.76 2.91
C ALA A 159 7.11 3.43 3.59
N PHE A 160 6.55 3.50 4.79
CA PHE A 160 6.03 2.32 5.49
C PHE A 160 4.81 1.70 4.78
N SER A 161 3.97 2.50 4.12
CA SER A 161 2.89 1.99 3.28
C SER A 161 3.42 1.21 2.07
N TYR A 162 4.54 1.64 1.47
CA TYR A 162 5.21 0.85 0.43
C TYR A 162 5.80 -0.46 0.97
N VAL A 163 6.39 -0.45 2.18
CA VAL A 163 6.85 -1.69 2.84
C VAL A 163 5.68 -2.68 2.97
N GLN A 164 4.53 -2.23 3.50
CA GLN A 164 3.32 -3.05 3.61
C GLN A 164 2.92 -3.61 2.23
N THR A 165 2.81 -2.73 1.22
CA THR A 165 2.43 -3.11 -0.14
C THR A 165 3.36 -4.18 -0.73
N ILE A 166 4.68 -4.03 -0.55
CA ILE A 166 5.67 -4.99 -1.05
C ILE A 166 5.46 -6.36 -0.40
N THR A 167 5.24 -6.42 0.92
CA THR A 167 5.02 -7.71 1.60
C THR A 167 3.72 -8.38 1.15
N GLU A 168 2.65 -7.61 0.94
CA GLU A 168 1.38 -8.13 0.44
C GLU A 168 1.50 -8.67 -1.00
N LEU A 169 2.27 -7.99 -1.85
CA LEU A 169 2.56 -8.44 -3.21
C LEU A 169 3.37 -9.75 -3.19
N ILE A 170 4.40 -9.85 -2.35
CA ILE A 170 5.21 -11.07 -2.20
C ILE A 170 4.35 -12.26 -1.74
N VAL A 171 3.50 -12.07 -0.72
CA VAL A 171 2.60 -13.12 -0.21
C VAL A 171 1.60 -13.58 -1.28
N ARG A 172 1.27 -12.72 -2.25
CA ARG A 172 0.37 -13.05 -3.36
C ARG A 172 1.10 -13.57 -4.61
N GLY A 173 2.42 -13.73 -4.55
CA GLY A 173 3.21 -14.25 -5.67
C GLY A 173 3.49 -13.23 -6.79
N PHE A 174 3.48 -11.93 -6.45
CA PHE A 174 3.73 -10.83 -7.38
C PHE A 174 5.13 -10.23 -7.17
N GLU A 175 6.18 -11.04 -7.29
CA GLU A 175 7.55 -10.62 -6.93
C GLU A 175 8.10 -9.52 -7.86
N LYS A 176 7.66 -9.49 -9.12
CA LYS A 176 8.09 -8.47 -10.09
C LYS A 176 7.48 -7.11 -9.76
N GLU A 177 6.20 -7.10 -9.45
CA GLU A 177 5.44 -5.93 -9.01
C GLU A 177 5.95 -5.45 -7.65
N ALA A 178 6.32 -6.38 -6.76
CA ALA A 178 6.96 -6.06 -5.50
C ALA A 178 8.30 -5.34 -5.72
N LEU A 179 9.13 -5.83 -6.65
CA LEU A 179 10.40 -5.17 -7.00
C LEU A 179 10.20 -3.80 -7.66
N ALA A 180 9.22 -3.68 -8.56
CA ALA A 180 8.84 -2.39 -9.15
C ALA A 180 8.36 -1.40 -8.07
N THR A 181 7.61 -1.89 -7.07
CA THR A 181 7.15 -1.09 -5.92
C THR A 181 8.31 -0.69 -5.02
N TRP A 182 9.28 -1.59 -4.81
CA TRP A 182 10.51 -1.29 -4.08
C TRP A 182 11.29 -0.13 -4.70
N ARG A 183 11.25 0.05 -6.02
CA ARG A 183 11.86 1.21 -6.67
C ARG A 183 11.33 2.52 -6.09
N SER A 184 10.00 2.65 -5.94
CA SER A 184 9.38 3.84 -5.34
C SER A 184 9.72 3.98 -3.86
N LEU A 185 9.79 2.86 -3.11
CA LEU A 185 10.30 2.87 -1.74
C LEU A 185 11.74 3.41 -1.67
N HIS A 186 12.62 2.99 -2.59
CA HIS A 186 14.00 3.44 -2.64
C HIS A 186 14.14 4.91 -3.03
N GLU A 187 13.30 5.39 -3.95
CA GLU A 187 13.23 6.83 -4.27
C GLU A 187 12.88 7.67 -3.04
N LEU A 188 11.95 7.16 -2.23
CA LEU A 188 11.52 7.78 -0.98
C LEU A 188 12.56 7.64 0.14
N GLU A 189 13.23 6.50 0.26
CA GLU A 189 14.36 6.26 1.18
C GLU A 189 15.48 7.29 0.96
N ALA A 190 15.93 7.44 -0.28
CA ALA A 190 16.98 8.39 -0.62
C ALA A 190 16.52 9.84 -0.38
N THR A 191 15.28 10.17 -0.71
CA THR A 191 14.71 11.49 -0.43
C THR A 191 14.68 11.77 1.07
N LEU A 192 14.09 10.89 1.87
CA LEU A 192 14.03 11.02 3.34
C LEU A 192 15.41 11.19 3.97
N THR A 193 16.41 10.45 3.48
CA THR A 193 17.79 10.56 3.95
C THR A 193 18.34 11.98 3.76
N LEU A 194 18.10 12.61 2.61
CA LEU A 194 18.54 13.99 2.33
C LEU A 194 17.73 15.05 3.11
N LEU A 195 16.48 14.76 3.42
CA LEU A 195 15.59 15.68 4.15
C LEU A 195 15.85 15.74 5.65
N THR A 196 16.82 14.97 6.16
CA THR A 196 17.36 15.15 7.52
C THR A 196 18.05 16.50 7.70
N ASP A 197 18.56 17.10 6.62
CA ASP A 197 19.02 18.50 6.63
C ASP A 197 17.82 19.46 6.53
N GLN A 198 17.60 20.24 7.60
CA GLN A 198 16.52 21.21 7.69
C GLN A 198 16.51 22.23 6.54
N LYS A 199 17.67 22.64 6.01
CA LYS A 199 17.73 23.58 4.88
C LYS A 199 17.17 22.96 3.61
N VAL A 200 17.48 21.69 3.39
CA VAL A 200 17.01 20.90 2.25
C VAL A 200 15.51 20.65 2.38
N LEU A 201 15.03 20.32 3.58
CA LEU A 201 13.61 20.12 3.85
C LEU A 201 12.75 21.38 3.62
N VAL A 202 13.26 22.56 3.96
CA VAL A 202 12.56 23.83 3.68
C VAL A 202 12.46 24.08 2.18
N GLU A 203 13.53 23.86 1.41
CA GLU A 203 13.49 24.03 -0.05
C GLU A 203 12.64 22.95 -0.73
N TYR A 204 12.67 21.71 -0.23
CA TYR A 204 11.82 20.64 -0.72
C TYR A 204 10.32 20.97 -0.57
N ASN A 205 9.92 21.57 0.56
CA ASN A 205 8.56 22.09 0.75
C ASN A 205 8.17 23.11 -0.33
N GLN A 206 9.08 24.02 -0.71
CA GLN A 206 8.85 24.98 -1.79
C GLN A 206 8.71 24.28 -3.15
N HIS A 207 9.51 23.24 -3.40
CA HIS A 207 9.43 22.45 -4.63
C HIS A 207 8.14 21.61 -4.72
N ILE A 208 7.54 21.21 -3.59
CA ILE A 208 6.17 20.65 -3.59
C ILE A 208 5.17 21.69 -4.10
N LEU A 209 5.24 22.94 -3.62
CA LEU A 209 4.37 24.01 -4.12
C LEU A 209 4.56 24.24 -5.63
N TYR A 210 5.80 24.16 -6.12
CA TYR A 210 6.08 24.21 -7.56
C TYR A 210 5.42 23.05 -8.31
N ALA A 211 5.47 21.83 -7.78
CA ALA A 211 4.82 20.67 -8.38
C ALA A 211 3.29 20.81 -8.38
N LEU A 212 2.69 21.34 -7.31
CA LEU A 212 1.25 21.61 -7.23
C LEU A 212 0.82 22.64 -8.27
N ALA A 213 1.56 23.74 -8.41
CA ALA A 213 1.33 24.76 -9.43
C ALA A 213 1.45 24.19 -10.85
N PHE A 214 2.49 23.39 -11.10
CA PHE A 214 2.74 22.76 -12.40
C PHE A 214 1.64 21.80 -12.83
N ASN A 215 1.10 21.03 -11.88
CA ASN A 215 0.02 20.08 -12.10
C ASN A 215 -1.39 20.70 -11.98
N LYS A 216 -1.49 22.03 -11.82
CA LYS A 216 -2.78 22.76 -11.70
C LYS A 216 -3.65 22.29 -10.53
N LEU A 217 -3.01 21.95 -9.42
CA LEU A 217 -3.67 21.49 -8.19
C LEU A 217 -3.97 22.63 -7.19
N ILE A 218 -3.66 23.87 -7.56
CA ILE A 218 -3.94 25.08 -6.78
C ILE A 218 -4.63 26.14 -7.66
N ALA A 219 -5.14 27.19 -7.03
CA ALA A 219 -5.85 28.26 -7.72
C ALA A 219 -4.97 28.92 -8.80
N LYS A 220 -5.56 29.26 -9.96
CA LYS A 220 -4.83 29.80 -11.12
C LYS A 220 -3.99 31.03 -10.78
N ALA A 221 -4.56 31.99 -10.04
CA ALA A 221 -3.85 33.22 -9.65
C ALA A 221 -2.63 32.95 -8.76
N GLU A 222 -2.66 31.89 -7.95
CA GLU A 222 -1.53 31.45 -7.12
C GLU A 222 -0.50 30.72 -7.97
N ALA A 223 -0.94 29.82 -8.84
CA ALA A 223 -0.08 29.11 -9.79
C ALA A 223 0.71 30.08 -10.67
N ASP A 224 0.07 31.13 -11.19
CA ASP A 224 0.74 32.14 -12.04
C ASP A 224 1.87 32.87 -11.29
N LYS A 225 1.70 33.17 -9.99
CA LYS A 225 2.75 33.76 -9.15
C LYS A 225 3.92 32.78 -8.96
N VAL A 226 3.62 31.52 -8.66
CA VAL A 226 4.62 30.46 -8.50
C VAL A 226 5.40 30.23 -9.80
N PHE A 227 4.73 30.27 -10.96
CA PHE A 227 5.38 30.12 -12.26
C PHE A 227 6.34 31.28 -12.60
N LEU A 228 6.04 32.51 -12.16
CA LEU A 228 6.98 33.63 -12.30
C LEU A 228 8.25 33.38 -11.47
N GLU A 229 8.12 32.88 -10.25
CA GLU A 229 9.25 32.50 -9.39
C GLU A 229 10.11 31.41 -10.05
N ILE A 230 9.48 30.34 -10.56
CA ILE A 230 10.17 29.26 -11.28
C ILE A 230 10.95 29.80 -12.48
N LYS A 231 10.34 30.68 -13.29
CA LYS A 231 11.01 31.28 -14.46
C LYS A 231 12.22 32.11 -14.07
N THR A 232 12.13 32.88 -12.99
CA THR A 232 13.25 33.66 -12.46
C THR A 232 14.39 32.73 -12.03
N LYS A 233 14.11 31.71 -11.20
CA LYS A 233 15.12 30.74 -10.77
C LYS A 233 15.78 29.99 -11.93
N LEU A 234 14.99 29.57 -12.94
CA LEU A 234 15.54 28.91 -14.13
C LEU A 234 16.50 29.84 -14.90
N LYS A 235 16.16 31.12 -15.05
CA LYS A 235 17.01 32.11 -15.72
C LYS A 235 18.32 32.31 -14.96
N ASP A 236 18.27 32.43 -13.64
CA ASP A 236 19.45 32.62 -12.78
C ASP A 236 20.39 31.41 -12.86
N LEU A 237 19.83 30.21 -12.96
CA LEU A 237 20.56 28.95 -13.12
C LEU A 237 20.94 28.63 -14.58
N LYS A 238 20.63 29.52 -15.54
CA LYS A 238 20.85 29.32 -16.98
C LYS A 238 20.22 28.03 -17.53
N LEU A 239 19.11 27.58 -16.94
CA LEU A 239 18.34 26.41 -17.36
C LEU A 239 17.33 26.78 -18.45
N LYS A 240 17.03 25.84 -19.35
CA LYS A 240 16.08 26.06 -20.46
C LYS A 240 14.68 25.61 -20.05
N SER A 241 13.65 26.05 -20.78
CA SER A 241 12.27 25.65 -20.52
C SER A 241 12.04 24.13 -20.52
N LYS A 242 12.81 23.37 -21.30
CA LYS A 242 12.78 21.89 -21.29
C LYS A 242 13.20 21.27 -19.96
N ASP A 243 13.95 22.01 -19.14
CA ASP A 243 14.47 21.56 -17.85
C ASP A 243 13.50 21.88 -16.70
N THR A 244 12.42 22.62 -16.97
CA THR A 244 11.43 23.05 -15.95
C THR A 244 10.94 21.90 -15.09
N LYS A 245 10.50 20.78 -15.70
CA LYS A 245 10.00 19.62 -14.95
C LYS A 245 11.08 19.04 -14.02
N ARG A 246 12.30 18.85 -14.53
CA ARG A 246 13.43 18.34 -13.75
C ARG A 246 13.82 19.28 -12.62
N PHE A 247 13.81 20.59 -12.87
CA PHE A 247 14.05 21.60 -11.84
C PHE A 247 12.97 21.57 -10.76
N ILE A 248 11.71 21.44 -11.12
CA ILE A 248 10.62 21.32 -10.14
C ILE A 248 10.81 20.07 -9.28
N GLU A 249 11.09 18.92 -9.90
CA GLU A 249 11.24 17.64 -9.20
C GLU A 249 12.51 17.54 -8.33
N TYR A 250 13.62 18.16 -8.75
CA TYR A 250 14.95 17.92 -8.14
C TYR A 250 15.73 19.20 -7.79
N GLY A 251 15.23 20.38 -8.10
CA GLY A 251 15.96 21.65 -7.90
C GLY A 251 16.23 21.97 -6.42
N TRP A 252 15.46 21.40 -5.50
CA TRP A 252 15.69 21.49 -4.06
C TRP A 252 17.05 20.93 -3.64
N LEU A 253 17.65 20.05 -4.44
CA LEU A 253 19.00 19.54 -4.21
C LEU A 253 20.08 20.63 -4.20
N LEU A 254 19.83 21.79 -4.83
CA LEU A 254 20.75 22.94 -4.80
C LEU A 254 21.04 23.46 -3.39
N LYS A 255 20.21 23.10 -2.40
CA LYS A 255 20.44 23.46 -0.99
C LYS A 255 21.26 22.42 -0.22
N HIS A 256 21.50 21.24 -0.78
CA HIS A 256 22.33 20.24 -0.14
C HIS A 256 23.80 20.63 -0.31
N LYS A 257 24.58 20.56 0.78
CA LYS A 257 25.99 20.99 0.81
C LYS A 257 26.88 20.28 -0.21
N ASP A 258 26.57 19.01 -0.50
CA ASP A 258 27.36 18.17 -1.40
C ASP A 258 26.87 18.23 -2.86
N PHE A 259 25.86 19.06 -3.17
CA PHE A 259 25.40 19.22 -4.55
C PHE A 259 26.36 20.10 -5.36
N ASP A 260 26.92 19.50 -6.40
CA ASP A 260 27.74 20.17 -7.42
C ASP A 260 27.09 20.03 -8.79
N VAL A 261 26.76 21.16 -9.44
CA VAL A 261 26.15 21.24 -10.79
C VAL A 261 27.01 20.61 -11.91
N ASN A 262 28.32 20.47 -11.70
CA ASN A 262 29.23 19.86 -12.68
C ASN A 262 29.26 18.33 -12.58
N VAL A 263 28.91 17.80 -11.40
CA VAL A 263 28.95 16.36 -11.11
C VAL A 263 27.54 15.76 -11.13
N HIS A 264 26.60 16.46 -10.51
CA HIS A 264 25.25 15.98 -10.26
C HIS A 264 24.24 16.52 -11.28
N LYS A 265 23.15 15.78 -11.46
CA LYS A 265 22.07 16.16 -12.38
C LYS A 265 20.74 16.27 -11.64
N PHE A 266 19.82 17.06 -12.20
CA PHE A 266 18.42 17.11 -11.77
C PHE A 266 17.66 15.86 -12.23
N ASN A 267 18.00 14.71 -11.64
CA ASN A 267 17.29 13.45 -11.77
C ASN A 267 17.52 12.59 -10.50
N PHE A 268 16.79 11.49 -10.38
CA PHE A 268 16.94 10.60 -9.23
C PHE A 268 18.36 9.98 -9.15
N ARG A 269 18.82 9.33 -10.21
CA ARG A 269 20.00 8.44 -10.20
C ARG A 269 21.35 9.16 -10.02
N ASP A 270 21.52 10.29 -10.70
CA ASP A 270 22.74 11.11 -10.72
C ASP A 270 22.61 12.36 -9.83
N GLY A 271 21.48 12.52 -9.14
CA GLY A 271 21.21 13.58 -8.18
C GLY A 271 20.90 12.97 -6.81
N VAL A 272 19.63 12.69 -6.56
CA VAL A 272 19.12 12.23 -5.25
C VAL A 272 19.87 11.00 -4.73
N GLN A 273 19.95 9.92 -5.51
CA GLN A 273 20.59 8.66 -5.12
C GLN A 273 22.10 8.82 -4.90
N ALA A 274 22.76 9.59 -5.76
CA ALA A 274 24.19 9.84 -5.67
C ALA A 274 24.54 10.61 -4.39
N ILE A 275 23.80 11.68 -4.10
CA ILE A 275 24.01 12.54 -2.93
C ILE A 275 23.61 11.83 -1.63
N ALA A 276 22.59 10.97 -1.68
CA ALA A 276 22.21 10.13 -0.55
C ALA A 276 23.23 9.00 -0.26
N ASN A 277 24.30 8.90 -1.07
CA ASN A 277 25.32 7.85 -0.99
C ASN A 277 24.72 6.43 -1.12
N MET A 278 23.74 6.26 -2.00
CA MET A 278 23.04 4.98 -2.26
C MET A 278 23.28 4.46 -3.68
N SER A 279 24.45 4.78 -4.25
CA SER A 279 24.81 4.39 -5.62
C SER A 279 25.05 2.88 -5.79
N ASP A 280 25.27 2.16 -4.70
CA ASP A 280 25.36 0.70 -4.65
C ASP A 280 24.05 0.02 -5.12
N LYS A 281 22.90 0.65 -4.88
CA LYS A 281 21.57 0.17 -5.31
C LYS A 281 21.23 0.49 -6.77
N ARG A 282 22.12 1.17 -7.52
CA ARG A 282 21.87 1.65 -8.90
C ARG A 282 21.49 0.52 -9.86
N HIS A 283 22.18 -0.62 -9.78
CA HIS A 283 21.90 -1.78 -10.65
C HIS A 283 20.51 -2.37 -10.37
N VAL A 284 20.16 -2.53 -9.09
CA VAL A 284 18.84 -3.04 -8.68
C VAL A 284 17.73 -2.08 -9.10
N TYR A 285 17.95 -0.77 -8.92
CA TYR A 285 17.00 0.26 -9.38
C TYR A 285 16.76 0.20 -10.90
N GLN A 286 17.81 -0.07 -11.69
CA GLN A 286 17.68 -0.27 -13.14
C GLN A 286 16.85 -1.51 -13.45
N ILE A 287 17.15 -2.66 -12.83
CA ILE A 287 16.34 -3.89 -12.98
C ILE A 287 14.87 -3.61 -12.63
N ALA A 288 14.62 -2.92 -11.51
CA ALA A 288 13.28 -2.57 -11.07
C ALA A 288 12.56 -1.63 -12.06
N SER A 289 13.30 -0.83 -12.83
CA SER A 289 12.75 -0.06 -13.95
C SER A 289 12.50 -0.92 -15.20
N GLU A 290 13.28 -1.96 -15.42
CA GLU A 290 13.14 -2.82 -16.61
C GLU A 290 12.03 -3.86 -16.46
N VAL A 291 11.71 -4.28 -15.23
CA VAL A 291 10.61 -5.24 -14.98
C VAL A 291 9.23 -4.68 -15.32
N THR A 292 9.06 -3.35 -15.30
CA THR A 292 7.80 -2.68 -15.70
C THR A 292 7.68 -2.52 -17.22
N HIS A 293 8.74 -2.82 -17.96
CA HIS A 293 8.73 -2.92 -19.40
C HIS A 293 8.77 -4.41 -19.77
N SER A 294 8.08 -4.84 -20.84
CA SER A 294 8.07 -6.24 -21.30
C SER A 294 9.43 -6.66 -21.88
N SER A 295 10.49 -6.53 -21.10
CA SER A 295 11.88 -6.75 -21.45
C SER A 295 12.21 -8.24 -21.42
N ALA A 296 13.33 -8.61 -22.08
CA ALA A 296 13.83 -9.98 -22.03
C ALA A 296 14.09 -10.44 -20.59
N LEU A 297 14.54 -9.52 -19.72
CA LEU A 297 14.72 -9.80 -18.30
C LEU A 297 13.40 -10.26 -17.68
N THR A 298 12.31 -9.50 -17.88
CA THR A 298 10.97 -9.81 -17.38
C THR A 298 10.45 -11.16 -17.87
N LEU A 299 10.76 -11.54 -19.12
CA LEU A 299 10.20 -12.74 -19.76
C LEU A 299 10.97 -14.02 -19.43
N PHE A 300 12.29 -13.95 -19.28
CA PHE A 300 13.15 -15.14 -19.19
C PHE A 300 13.76 -15.38 -17.80
N THR A 301 13.45 -14.54 -16.81
CA THR A 301 13.98 -14.69 -15.45
C THR A 301 12.99 -15.41 -14.53
N LYS A 302 13.50 -16.34 -13.71
CA LYS A 302 12.70 -17.09 -12.74
C LYS A 302 12.15 -16.17 -11.64
N ARG A 303 10.92 -16.42 -11.18
CA ARG A 303 10.27 -15.65 -10.10
C ARG A 303 11.09 -15.59 -8.81
N TYR A 304 11.74 -16.70 -8.43
CA TYR A 304 12.59 -16.77 -7.24
C TYR A 304 13.77 -15.78 -7.25
N TYR A 305 14.32 -15.43 -8.42
CA TYR A 305 15.35 -14.39 -8.50
C TYR A 305 14.82 -13.03 -8.05
N TYR A 306 13.62 -12.66 -8.49
CA TYR A 306 12.97 -11.42 -8.08
C TYR A 306 12.62 -11.42 -6.59
N LEU A 307 12.22 -12.59 -6.05
CA LEU A 307 11.96 -12.76 -4.62
C LEU A 307 13.18 -12.39 -3.78
N ASN A 308 14.33 -13.01 -4.05
CA ASN A 308 15.55 -12.74 -3.28
C ASN A 308 15.99 -11.28 -3.41
N LEU A 309 15.93 -10.75 -4.64
CA LEU A 309 16.30 -9.37 -4.91
C LEU A 309 15.41 -8.37 -4.17
N VAL A 310 14.09 -8.57 -4.16
CA VAL A 310 13.16 -7.67 -3.46
C VAL A 310 13.29 -7.80 -1.95
N LEU A 311 13.48 -9.01 -1.40
CA LEU A 311 13.59 -9.21 0.04
C LEU A 311 14.85 -8.56 0.61
N ASP A 312 16.02 -8.78 0.00
CA ASP A 312 17.27 -8.17 0.47
C ASP A 312 17.17 -6.63 0.47
N ASN A 313 16.67 -6.07 -0.62
CA ASN A 313 16.55 -4.63 -0.77
C ASN A 313 15.42 -4.03 0.09
N LEU A 314 14.33 -4.76 0.31
CA LEU A 314 13.26 -4.36 1.23
C LEU A 314 13.80 -4.25 2.66
N TYR A 315 14.52 -5.26 3.16
CA TYR A 315 15.09 -5.25 4.50
C TYR A 315 16.16 -4.16 4.65
N SER A 316 16.98 -3.95 3.61
CA SER A 316 17.95 -2.86 3.63
C SER A 316 17.26 -1.49 3.70
N SER A 317 16.25 -1.23 2.86
CA SER A 317 15.54 0.05 2.86
C SER A 317 14.72 0.26 4.14
N PHE A 318 14.07 -0.80 4.64
CA PHE A 318 13.33 -0.76 5.90
C PHE A 318 14.22 -0.33 7.07
N LEU A 319 15.41 -0.90 7.21
CA LEU A 319 16.34 -0.53 8.29
C LEU A 319 16.79 0.94 8.21
N THR A 320 17.01 1.47 7.01
CA THR A 320 17.32 2.90 6.82
C THR A 320 16.15 3.77 7.26
N ILE A 321 14.95 3.49 6.75
CA ILE A 321 13.75 4.28 7.01
C ILE A 321 13.31 4.18 8.47
N GLU A 322 13.43 3.00 9.07
CA GLU A 322 13.19 2.77 10.49
C GLU A 322 14.12 3.63 11.34
N ALA A 323 15.41 3.72 11.02
CA ALA A 323 16.34 4.54 11.78
C ALA A 323 15.94 6.04 11.73
N LEU A 324 15.49 6.53 10.57
CA LEU A 324 14.98 7.90 10.42
C LEU A 324 13.70 8.12 11.24
N PHE A 325 12.79 7.15 11.24
CA PHE A 325 11.60 7.18 12.11
C PHE A 325 11.99 7.20 13.59
N ALA A 326 12.91 6.34 14.01
CA ALA A 326 13.36 6.22 15.39
C ALA A 326 13.94 7.55 15.89
N GLU A 327 14.78 8.20 15.09
CA GLU A 327 15.34 9.51 15.40
C GLU A 327 14.25 10.57 15.58
N LEU A 328 13.33 10.66 14.61
CA LEU A 328 12.22 11.61 14.68
C LEU A 328 11.32 11.36 15.90
N TYR A 329 11.02 10.10 16.17
CA TYR A 329 10.14 9.68 17.25
C TYR A 329 10.75 10.01 18.61
N VAL A 330 12.00 9.62 18.84
CA VAL A 330 12.71 9.87 20.11
C VAL A 330 12.84 11.35 20.43
N GLN A 331 13.07 12.18 19.41
CA GLN A 331 13.16 13.64 19.57
C GLN A 331 11.82 14.30 19.96
N ASN A 332 10.69 13.62 19.76
CA ASN A 332 9.37 14.23 19.87
C ASN A 332 8.40 13.54 20.84
N ALA A 333 8.67 12.30 21.25
CA ALA A 333 7.92 11.60 22.28
C ALA A 333 8.41 11.93 23.70
N ASP A 334 7.56 11.68 24.69
CA ASP A 334 7.93 11.85 26.09
C ASP A 334 8.90 10.75 26.57
N LYS A 335 9.48 10.96 27.76
CA LYS A 335 10.52 10.07 28.30
C LYS A 335 10.03 8.63 28.52
N ASN A 336 8.82 8.45 29.04
CA ASN A 336 8.30 7.12 29.35
C ASN A 336 8.00 6.34 28.07
N GLU A 337 7.42 7.02 27.07
CA GLU A 337 7.15 6.45 25.76
C GLU A 337 8.45 6.11 25.02
N ASN A 338 9.50 6.93 25.16
CA ASN A 338 10.82 6.65 24.60
C ASN A 338 11.47 5.40 25.18
N GLU A 339 11.37 5.18 26.50
CA GLU A 339 11.89 3.98 27.16
C GLU A 339 11.17 2.71 26.67
N LEU A 340 9.83 2.75 26.59
CA LEU A 340 9.03 1.64 26.07
C LEU A 340 9.34 1.35 24.59
N TYR A 341 9.47 2.41 23.78
CA TYR A 341 9.84 2.31 22.38
C TYR A 341 11.23 1.68 22.21
N ALA A 342 12.22 2.09 23.00
CA ALA A 342 13.58 1.57 22.92
C ALA A 342 13.65 0.06 23.18
N ILE A 343 12.93 -0.43 24.20
CA ILE A 343 12.84 -1.86 24.51
C ILE A 343 12.20 -2.61 23.34
N THR A 344 11.07 -2.10 22.85
CA THR A 344 10.32 -2.72 21.75
C THR A 344 11.12 -2.77 20.46
N ARG A 345 11.81 -1.66 20.14
CA ARG A 345 12.72 -1.52 18.99
C ARG A 345 13.86 -2.52 19.06
N ALA A 346 14.48 -2.71 20.22
CA ALA A 346 15.58 -3.65 20.38
C ALA A 346 15.16 -5.09 20.03
N ILE A 347 14.02 -5.54 20.57
CA ILE A 347 13.49 -6.89 20.31
C ILE A 347 13.25 -7.09 18.81
N TYR A 348 12.50 -6.21 18.16
CA TYR A 348 12.16 -6.41 16.76
C TYR A 348 13.36 -6.19 15.83
N LEU A 349 14.28 -5.27 16.12
CA LEU A 349 15.47 -5.08 15.29
C LEU A 349 16.40 -6.29 15.30
N ASP A 350 16.46 -7.04 16.40
CA ASP A 350 17.27 -8.26 16.45
C ASP A 350 16.70 -9.33 15.51
N ASP A 351 15.37 -9.53 15.49
CA ASP A 351 14.72 -10.44 14.54
C ASP A 351 14.85 -9.96 13.09
N ILE A 352 14.69 -8.66 12.83
CA ILE A 352 14.86 -8.08 11.49
C ILE A 352 16.29 -8.31 10.97
N LYS A 353 17.30 -8.10 11.82
CA LYS A 353 18.71 -8.36 11.48
C LYS A 353 18.98 -9.84 11.27
N LEU A 354 18.37 -10.72 12.08
CA LEU A 354 18.47 -12.15 11.91
C LEU A 354 17.95 -12.57 10.53
N VAL A 355 16.74 -12.14 10.15
CA VAL A 355 16.18 -12.43 8.82
C VAL A 355 17.11 -11.91 7.72
N ARG A 356 17.53 -10.64 7.78
CA ARG A 356 18.44 -10.05 6.78
C ARG A 356 19.74 -10.85 6.62
N SER A 357 20.31 -11.34 7.72
CA SER A 357 21.53 -12.14 7.71
C SER A 357 21.38 -13.52 7.05
N ARG A 358 20.14 -14.01 6.93
CA ARG A 358 19.81 -15.28 6.25
C ARG A 358 19.53 -15.05 4.77
N LEU A 359 18.93 -13.92 4.41
CA LEU A 359 18.71 -13.51 3.03
C LEU A 359 20.03 -13.31 2.26
N SER A 360 21.05 -12.71 2.87
CA SER A 360 22.34 -12.47 2.23
C SER A 360 23.19 -13.73 1.97
N LYS A 361 22.71 -14.90 2.42
CA LYS A 361 23.38 -16.21 2.27
C LYS A 361 22.65 -17.15 1.30
N ALA A 362 21.49 -16.75 0.78
CA ALA A 362 20.66 -17.51 -0.15
C ALA A 362 20.77 -16.91 -1.57
#